data_AF-A0A933YM22-F1
#
_entry.id   AF-A0A933YM22-F1
#
_cell.length_a   1.000
_cell.length_b   1.000
_cell.length_c   1.000
_cell.angle_alpha   90.00
_cell.angle_beta   90.00
_cell.angle_gamma   90.00
#
_symmetry.space_group_name_H-M   'P 1'
#
loop_
_entity.id
_entity.type
_entity.pdbx_description
1 polymer ?
#
loop_
_entity_poly.entity_id
_entity_poly.type
_entity_poly.pdbx_seq_one_letter_code
_entity_poly.pdbx_strand_id
1 'polypeptide(L)'
;MELIFESLLLLVVGMSGVFASLLLLAGMIWLFRFADETLNKRRIQTYSKKVELHEVVDEVNDEVVAVITAAVTAALRKPVVVRRVQFLNQKSGSASWAVTGRVNIMASHAIAKRKS
;
A
#
# COMPACT_ATOMS: atom_id res chain seq x y z
N MET A 1 29.00 3.80 -52.44
CA MET A 1 29.11 5.00 -51.58
C MET A 1 27.73 5.49 -51.16
N GLU A 2 26.76 5.63 -52.07
CA GLU A 2 25.39 6.10 -51.77
C GLU A 2 24.61 5.19 -50.79
N LEU A 3 24.64 3.87 -50.97
CA LEU A 3 23.95 2.92 -50.06
C LEU A 3 24.44 2.98 -48.60
N ILE A 4 25.71 3.30 -48.39
CA ILE A 4 26.29 3.44 -47.05
C ILE A 4 25.77 4.72 -46.40
N PHE A 5 25.63 5.79 -47.18
CA PHE A 5 25.04 7.05 -46.72
C PHE A 5 23.56 6.91 -46.37
N GLU A 6 22.77 6.22 -47.20
CA GLU A 6 21.35 5.95 -46.91
C GLU A 6 21.17 5.12 -45.64
N SER A 7 21.97 4.07 -45.48
CA SER A 7 21.95 3.22 -44.29
C SER A 7 22.36 3.98 -43.03
N LEU A 8 23.36 4.87 -43.14
CA LEU A 8 23.80 5.75 -42.06
C LEU A 8 22.70 6.75 -41.67
N LEU A 9 22.01 7.34 -42.66
CA LEU A 9 20.88 8.24 -42.43
C LEU A 9 19.74 7.53 -41.69
N LEU A 10 19.36 6.34 -42.15
CA LEU A 10 18.33 5.53 -41.50
C LEU A 10 18.70 5.17 -40.05
N LEU A 11 19.97 4.85 -39.79
CA LEU A 11 20.45 4.57 -38.43
C LEU A 11 20.35 5.79 -37.52
N VAL A 12 20.79 6.95 -37.99
CA VAL A 12 20.72 8.21 -37.20
C VAL A 12 19.28 8.61 -36.94
N VAL A 13 18.40 8.52 -37.94
CA VAL A 13 16.97 8.83 -37.79
C VAL A 13 16.30 7.84 -36.84
N GLY A 14 16.53 6.54 -36.99
CA GLY A 14 15.96 5.53 -36.10
C GLY A 14 16.43 5.70 -34.65
N MET A 15 17.74 5.89 -34.45
CA MET A 15 18.31 6.07 -33.12
C MET A 15 17.80 7.35 -32.45
N SER A 16 17.77 8.48 -33.18
CA SER A 16 17.26 9.74 -32.65
C SER A 16 15.78 9.66 -32.28
N GLY A 17 14.95 8.97 -33.07
CA GLY A 17 13.54 8.73 -32.74
C GLY A 17 13.34 7.96 -31.43
N VAL A 18 14.11 6.89 -31.23
CA VAL A 18 14.08 6.10 -29.99
C VAL A 18 14.51 6.96 -28.79
N PHE A 19 15.63 7.68 -28.91
CA PHE A 19 16.10 8.56 -27.84
C PHE A 19 15.11 9.69 -27.52
N ALA A 20 14.49 10.29 -28.53
CA ALA A 20 13.47 11.31 -28.34
C ALA A 20 12.25 10.75 -27.59
N SER A 21 11.80 9.54 -27.93
CA SER A 21 10.69 8.87 -27.24
C SER A 21 11.03 8.59 -25.77
N LEU A 22 12.23 8.05 -25.49
CA LEU A 22 12.68 7.79 -24.13
C LEU A 22 12.82 9.08 -23.31
N LEU A 23 13.36 10.15 -23.89
CA LEU A 23 13.45 11.46 -23.24
C LEU A 23 12.09 12.04 -22.90
N LEU A 24 11.11 11.91 -23.79
CA LEU A 24 9.74 12.35 -23.54
C LEU A 24 9.14 11.58 -22.36
N LEU A 25 9.27 10.25 -22.35
CA LEU A 25 8.78 9.41 -21.26
C LEU A 25 9.46 9.76 -19.93
N ALA A 26 10.79 9.93 -19.93
CA ALA A 26 11.54 10.34 -18.75
C ALA A 26 11.10 11.72 -18.24
N GLY A 27 10.86 12.67 -19.16
CA GLY A 27 10.32 13.99 -18.84
C GLY A 27 8.92 13.91 -18.22
N MET A 28 8.06 13.02 -18.71
CA MET A 28 6.72 12.79 -18.15
C MET A 28 6.80 12.23 -16.72
N ILE A 29 7.66 11.22 -16.49
CA ILE A 29 7.89 10.67 -15.14
C ILE A 29 8.42 11.75 -14.20
N TRP A 30 9.34 12.59 -14.67
CA TRP A 30 9.88 13.69 -13.88
C TRP A 30 8.82 14.74 -13.54
N LEU A 31 7.95 15.07 -14.51
CA LEU A 31 6.84 16.00 -14.31
C LEU A 31 5.84 15.46 -13.27
N PHE A 32 5.48 14.18 -13.34
CA PHE A 32 4.63 13.55 -12.33
C PHE A 32 5.29 13.53 -10.96
N ARG A 33 6.59 13.19 -10.88
CA ARG A 33 7.32 13.22 -9.62
C ARG A 33 7.34 14.63 -9.01
N PHE A 34 7.54 15.66 -9.84
CA PHE A 34 7.52 17.04 -9.41
C PHE A 34 6.12 17.52 -8.98
N ALA A 35 5.07 17.09 -9.70
CA ALA A 35 3.68 17.39 -9.36
C ALA A 35 3.31 16.74 -8.01
N ASP A 36 3.65 15.47 -7.82
CA ASP A 36 3.43 14.75 -6.57
C ASP A 36 4.23 15.39 -5.43
N GLU A 37 5.51 15.74 -5.65
CA GLU A 37 6.32 16.38 -4.62
C GLU A 37 5.80 17.77 -4.25
N THR A 38 5.29 18.54 -5.22
CA THR A 38 4.69 19.86 -4.99
C THR A 38 3.37 19.75 -4.21
N LEU A 39 2.53 18.78 -4.54
CA LEU A 39 1.28 18.50 -3.82
C LEU A 39 1.55 17.93 -2.42
N ASN A 40 2.53 17.05 -2.30
CA ASN A 40 2.92 16.43 -1.04
C ASN A 40 3.58 17.44 -0.10
N LYS A 41 4.42 18.36 -0.60
CA LYS A 41 4.99 19.47 0.19
C LYS A 41 3.89 20.37 0.78
N ARG A 42 2.83 20.67 0.02
CA ARG A 42 1.67 21.44 0.54
C ARG A 42 0.88 20.65 1.62
N ARG A 43 0.80 19.33 1.51
CA ARG A 43 0.12 18.48 2.50
C ARG A 43 0.95 18.28 3.77
N ILE A 44 2.26 18.08 3.63
CA ILE A 44 3.18 17.81 4.75
C ILE A 44 3.44 19.06 5.59
N GLN A 45 3.45 20.27 5.03
CA GLN A 45 3.60 21.49 5.85
C GLN A 45 2.44 21.73 6.84
N THR A 46 1.24 21.22 6.52
CA THR A 46 0.10 21.25 7.46
C THR A 46 0.25 20.22 8.60
N TYR A 47 1.02 19.14 8.37
CA TYR A 47 1.28 18.09 9.36
C TYR A 47 2.55 18.33 10.18
N SER A 48 3.62 18.91 9.62
CA SER A 48 4.89 19.12 10.34
C SER A 48 4.77 20.10 11.51
N LYS A 49 3.81 21.03 11.51
CA LYS A 49 3.54 21.87 12.69
C LYS A 49 2.87 21.11 13.86
N LYS A 50 2.37 19.89 13.61
CA LYS A 50 1.69 19.05 14.60
C LYS A 50 2.57 17.91 15.13
N VAL A 51 3.75 17.69 14.56
CA VAL A 51 4.61 16.53 14.86
C VAL A 51 5.61 16.79 15.99
N GLU A 52 5.80 18.03 16.46
CA GLU A 52 6.65 18.31 17.63
C GLU A 52 5.99 18.00 19.00
N LEU A 53 4.77 17.44 19.05
CA LEU A 53 4.07 17.27 20.34
C LEU A 53 3.70 15.83 20.74
N HIS A 54 4.08 14.76 20.03
CA HIS A 54 3.77 13.41 20.53
C HIS A 54 4.97 12.46 20.45
N GLU A 55 5.76 12.50 21.53
CA GLU A 55 6.61 11.43 22.00
C GLU A 55 5.74 10.21 22.40
N VAL A 56 6.05 9.06 21.80
CA VAL A 56 5.83 7.67 22.26
C VAL A 56 4.42 7.28 22.77
N VAL A 57 3.68 6.46 22.01
CA VAL A 57 3.28 5.08 22.39
C VAL A 57 2.90 4.31 21.11
N ASP A 58 3.42 3.09 21.05
CA ASP A 58 3.17 2.00 20.11
C ASP A 58 1.73 1.81 19.57
N GLU A 59 1.70 1.15 18.41
CA GLU A 59 0.70 0.14 18.01
C GLU A 59 -0.54 0.49 17.14
N VAL A 60 -0.63 1.65 16.48
CA VAL A 60 -1.59 1.79 15.37
C VAL A 60 -0.99 2.54 14.19
N ASN A 61 -0.59 1.80 13.16
CA ASN A 61 -0.18 2.38 11.88
C ASN A 61 -1.41 3.03 11.20
N ASP A 62 -1.25 4.28 10.74
CA ASP A 62 -2.28 5.04 10.02
C ASP A 62 -2.89 4.25 8.84
N GLU A 63 -2.09 3.39 8.21
CA GLU A 63 -2.53 2.49 7.14
C GLU A 63 -3.63 1.53 7.61
N VAL A 64 -3.54 1.01 8.84
CA VAL A 64 -4.54 0.10 9.42
C VAL A 64 -5.86 0.85 9.64
N VAL A 65 -5.79 2.09 10.14
CA VAL A 65 -6.97 2.93 10.33
C VAL A 65 -7.62 3.27 8.98
N ALA A 66 -6.83 3.52 7.94
CA ALA A 66 -7.32 3.78 6.59
C ALA A 66 -8.06 2.56 6.01
N VAL A 67 -7.49 1.36 6.14
CA VAL A 67 -8.12 0.11 5.69
C VAL A 67 -9.42 -0.16 6.43
N ILE A 68 -9.44 -0.01 7.76
CA ILE A 68 -10.66 -0.16 8.57
C ILE A 68 -11.72 0.85 8.12
N THR A 69 -11.33 2.11 7.92
CA THR A 69 -12.26 3.18 7.51
C THR A 69 -12.86 2.88 6.13
N ALA A 70 -12.05 2.43 5.17
CA ALA A 70 -12.50 2.05 3.83
C ALA A 70 -13.49 0.89 3.88
N ALA A 71 -13.18 -0.17 4.66
CA ALA A 71 -14.05 -1.33 4.82
C ALA A 71 -15.41 -0.96 5.42
N VAL A 72 -15.43 -0.15 6.48
CA VAL A 72 -16.66 0.28 7.14
C VAL A 72 -17.48 1.22 6.25
N THR A 73 -16.82 2.13 5.53
CA THR A 73 -17.49 3.02 4.57
C THR A 73 -18.14 2.22 3.43
N ALA A 74 -17.45 1.21 2.91
CA ALA A 74 -17.97 0.32 1.87
C ALA A 74 -19.17 -0.50 2.36
N ALA A 75 -19.12 -1.01 3.60
CA ALA A 75 -20.19 -1.80 4.19
C ALA A 75 -21.45 -0.97 4.51
N LEU A 76 -21.27 0.25 5.06
CA LEU A 76 -22.37 1.09 5.51
C LEU A 76 -22.89 2.06 4.44
N ARG A 77 -22.15 2.24 3.33
CA ARG A 77 -22.46 3.17 2.22
C ARG A 77 -22.80 4.59 2.68
N LYS A 78 -22.20 5.02 3.78
CA LYS A 78 -22.39 6.33 4.41
C LYS A 78 -21.03 6.89 4.82
N PRO A 79 -20.89 8.22 4.94
CA PRO A 79 -19.68 8.81 5.48
C PRO A 79 -19.50 8.39 6.94
N VAL A 80 -18.33 7.83 7.27
CA VAL A 80 -18.00 7.30 8.60
C VAL A 80 -16.78 8.03 9.15
N VAL A 81 -16.85 8.41 10.43
CA VAL A 81 -15.74 9.06 11.15
C VAL A 81 -15.29 8.14 12.28
N VAL A 82 -14.07 7.61 12.18
CA VAL A 82 -13.47 6.77 13.22
C VAL A 82 -12.98 7.66 14.35
N ARG A 83 -13.64 7.58 15.52
CA ARG A 83 -13.29 8.39 16.70
C ARG A 83 -12.25 7.73 17.60
N ARG A 84 -12.29 6.39 17.70
CA ARG A 84 -11.41 5.61 18.58
C ARG A 84 -11.29 4.20 18.02
N VAL A 85 -10.07 3.71 17.87
CA VAL A 85 -9.78 2.30 17.60
C VAL A 85 -9.27 1.72 18.92
N GLN A 86 -10.00 0.75 19.47
CA GLN A 86 -9.58 0.04 20.68
C GLN A 86 -9.26 -1.39 20.29
N PHE A 87 -7.98 -1.73 20.26
CA PHE A 87 -7.56 -3.11 20.21
C PHE A 87 -7.91 -3.75 21.55
N LEU A 88 -8.63 -4.88 21.50
CA LEU A 88 -8.85 -5.71 22.67
C LEU A 88 -7.49 -6.31 23.03
N ASN A 89 -6.76 -5.62 23.91
CA ASN A 89 -5.41 -5.92 24.35
C ASN A 89 -5.35 -7.38 24.84
N GLN A 90 -4.90 -8.30 23.99
CA GLN A 90 -4.60 -9.67 24.40
C GLN A 90 -3.19 -9.69 24.97
N LYS A 91 -3.03 -9.27 26.22
CA LYS A 91 -1.89 -9.66 27.08
C LYS A 91 -1.96 -11.17 27.43
N SER A 92 -2.15 -12.02 26.42
CA SER A 92 -2.14 -13.47 26.54
C SER A 92 -1.35 -13.98 25.35
N GLY A 93 -0.08 -14.31 25.60
CA GLY A 93 0.90 -14.84 24.65
C GLY A 93 0.56 -16.21 24.04
N SER A 94 -0.69 -16.42 23.64
CA SER A 94 -1.11 -17.54 22.82
C SER A 94 -2.39 -17.14 22.11
N ALA A 95 -2.34 -16.97 20.79
CA ALA A 95 -3.49 -16.67 19.96
C ALA A 95 -4.61 -17.68 20.25
N SER A 96 -5.62 -17.26 21.01
CA SER A 96 -6.78 -18.09 21.41
C SER A 96 -7.48 -18.72 20.19
N TRP A 97 -7.46 -18.01 19.06
CA TRP A 97 -7.91 -18.53 17.76
C TRP A 97 -7.07 -19.72 17.27
N ALA A 98 -5.73 -19.62 17.32
CA ALA A 98 -4.84 -20.69 16.87
C ALA A 98 -4.94 -21.93 17.77
N VAL A 99 -5.16 -21.74 19.08
CA VAL A 99 -5.45 -22.82 20.03
C VAL A 99 -6.80 -23.47 19.72
N THR A 100 -7.85 -22.66 19.51
CA THR A 100 -9.19 -23.15 19.16
C THR A 100 -9.20 -23.93 17.84
N GLY A 101 -8.49 -23.44 16.81
CA GLY A 101 -8.36 -24.14 15.53
C GLY A 101 -7.67 -25.50 15.68
N ARG A 102 -6.56 -25.57 16.43
CA ARG A 102 -5.88 -26.84 16.75
C ARG A 102 -6.78 -27.81 17.50
N VAL A 103 -7.52 -27.34 18.51
CA VAL A 103 -8.43 -28.18 19.29
C VAL A 103 -9.55 -28.71 18.40
N ASN A 104 -10.09 -27.91 17.48
CA ASN A 104 -11.15 -28.33 16.58
C ASN A 104 -10.69 -29.41 15.57
N ILE A 105 -9.45 -29.28 15.06
CA ILE A 105 -8.83 -30.31 14.20
C ILE A 105 -8.52 -31.58 14.99
N MET A 106 -8.03 -31.47 16.24
CA MET A 106 -7.81 -32.64 17.09
C MET A 106 -9.12 -33.34 17.47
N ALA A 107 -10.17 -32.57 17.73
CA ALA A 107 -11.49 -33.09 18.09
C ALA A 107 -12.22 -33.73 16.89
N SER A 108 -11.98 -33.27 15.65
CA SER A 108 -12.60 -33.87 14.46
C SER A 108 -12.14 -35.32 14.22
N HIS A 109 -10.94 -35.68 14.68
CA HIS A 109 -10.44 -37.05 14.66
C HIS A 109 -10.90 -37.89 15.86
N ALA A 110 -11.44 -37.27 16.91
CA ALA A 110 -11.98 -37.93 18.10
C ALA A 110 -13.50 -38.16 17.99
N ILE A 111 -13.95 -38.79 16.89
CA ILE A 111 -15.34 -39.29 16.81
C ILE A 111 -15.42 -40.53 17.70
N ALA A 112 -15.87 -40.34 18.95
CA ALA A 112 -16.18 -41.45 19.84
C ALA A 112 -17.26 -42.31 19.17
N LYS A 113 -16.92 -43.57 18.86
CA LYS A 113 -17.86 -44.55 18.30
C LYS A 113 -18.99 -44.75 19.32
N ARG A 114 -20.16 -44.15 19.05
CA ARG A 114 -21.36 -44.28 19.87
C ARG A 114 -21.68 -45.77 19.99
N LYS A 115 -21.53 -46.36 21.18
CA LYS A 115 -22.01 -47.71 21.45
C LYS A 115 -23.55 -47.65 21.39
N SER A 116 -24.10 -48.37 20.41
CA SER A 116 -25.52 -48.73 20.34
C SER A 116 -25.84 -49.81 21.36
#